data_AF-A0A433RQ08-F1
#
_entry.id   AF-A0A433RQ08-F1
#
_cell.length_a   1.000
_cell.length_b   1.000
_cell.length_c   1.000
_cell.angle_alpha   90.00
_cell.angle_beta   90.00
_cell.angle_gamma   90.00
#
_symmetry.space_group_name_H-M   'P 1'
#
loop_
_entity.id
_entity.type
_entity.pdbx_description
1 polymer ?
#
loop_
_entity_poly.entity_id
_entity_poly.type
_entity_poly.pdbx_seq_one_letter_code
_entity_poly.pdbx_strand_id
1 'polypeptide(L)'
;MFSVESYVEEVRFNLEEKSNELIESFKGLENVCFPDETAVLFAWAYFSLDDIHLLLEAHEDMFNSVDPVEDDSEYTSSVKLLTNFALYDEDSKNFNEKEEEMFSEFYSDNGLEGITIKEYGHWVKKCFDQAKITFNVPIYFMILDEDEVLNLVTGKWEDQMEIEL
;
A
#
# COMPACT_ATOMS: atom_id res chain seq x y z
N MET A 1 -9.12 -11.11 -25.67
CA MET A 1 -9.56 -12.03 -24.61
C MET A 1 -8.62 -11.82 -23.45
N PHE A 2 -9.17 -11.50 -22.28
CA PHE A 2 -8.37 -11.25 -21.08
C PHE A 2 -7.72 -12.55 -20.59
N SER A 3 -6.54 -12.43 -19.98
CA SER A 3 -5.84 -13.55 -19.37
C SER A 3 -5.29 -13.12 -18.03
N VAL A 4 -5.34 -14.00 -17.03
CA VAL A 4 -4.82 -13.73 -15.68
C VAL A 4 -3.32 -13.45 -15.73
N GLU A 5 -2.58 -14.18 -16.56
CA GLU A 5 -1.13 -14.01 -16.72
C GLU A 5 -0.79 -12.60 -17.23
N SER A 6 -1.41 -12.15 -18.33
CA SER A 6 -1.15 -10.82 -18.88
C SER A 6 -1.54 -9.70 -17.93
N TYR A 7 -2.64 -9.87 -17.18
CA TYR A 7 -3.05 -8.91 -16.16
C TYR A 7 -2.01 -8.78 -15.04
N VAL A 8 -1.58 -9.91 -14.47
CA VAL A 8 -0.59 -9.93 -13.37
C VAL A 8 0.77 -9.40 -13.83
N GLU A 9 1.19 -9.72 -15.06
CA GLU A 9 2.42 -9.17 -15.64
C GLU A 9 2.38 -7.65 -15.75
N GLU A 10 1.25 -7.08 -16.18
CA GLU A 10 1.08 -5.63 -16.30
C GLU A 10 1.09 -4.95 -14.92
N VAL A 11 0.36 -5.48 -13.94
CA VAL A 11 0.36 -4.98 -12.55
C VAL A 11 1.78 -4.98 -11.99
N ARG A 12 2.51 -6.10 -12.13
CA ARG A 12 3.90 -6.20 -11.67
C ARG A 12 4.82 -5.20 -12.38
N PHE A 13 4.66 -5.04 -13.69
CA PHE A 13 5.46 -4.09 -14.45
C PHE A 13 5.26 -2.66 -13.92
N ASN A 14 4.02 -2.21 -13.75
CA ASN A 14 3.68 -0.87 -13.28
C ASN A 14 4.15 -0.61 -11.84
N LEU A 15 4.02 -1.62 -10.95
CA LEU A 15 4.60 -1.57 -9.61
C LEU A 15 6.13 -1.40 -9.66
N GLU A 16 6.81 -2.20 -10.47
CA GLU A 16 8.27 -2.16 -10.53
C GLU A 16 8.80 -0.80 -11.01
N GLU A 17 8.10 -0.10 -11.91
CA GLU A 17 8.45 1.26 -12.34
C GLU A 17 8.49 2.27 -11.18
N LYS A 18 7.73 2.02 -10.12
CA LYS A 18 7.64 2.86 -8.92
C LYS A 18 8.55 2.45 -7.77
N SER A 19 9.27 1.34 -7.90
CA SER A 19 10.07 0.79 -6.81
C SER A 19 11.11 1.76 -6.27
N ASN A 20 11.85 2.45 -7.15
CA ASN A 20 12.89 3.38 -6.72
C ASN A 20 12.30 4.58 -5.96
N GLU A 21 11.14 5.07 -6.39
CA GLU A 21 10.43 6.16 -5.71
C GLU A 21 10.06 5.73 -4.29
N LEU A 22 9.43 4.56 -4.14
CA LEU A 22 9.04 4.03 -2.84
C LEU A 22 10.24 3.74 -1.93
N ILE A 23 11.31 3.16 -2.47
CA ILE A 23 12.53 2.87 -1.72
C ILE A 23 13.14 4.15 -1.15
N GLU A 24 13.23 5.22 -1.95
CA GLU A 24 13.78 6.49 -1.47
C GLU A 24 12.84 7.18 -0.47
N SER A 25 11.51 7.08 -0.66
CA SER A 25 10.54 7.56 0.33
C SER A 25 10.69 6.84 1.67
N PHE A 26 10.83 5.51 1.67
CA PHE A 26 11.09 4.74 2.89
C PHE A 26 12.39 5.16 3.56
N LYS A 27 13.50 5.33 2.82
CA LYS A 27 14.76 5.84 3.39
C LYS A 27 14.60 7.22 4.01
N GLY A 28 13.78 8.09 3.40
CA GLY A 28 13.49 9.43 3.91
C GLY A 28 12.94 9.42 5.34
N LEU A 29 12.25 8.35 5.74
CA LEU A 29 11.63 8.21 7.06
C LEU A 29 12.64 8.13 8.22
N GLU A 30 13.92 7.82 7.97
CA GLU A 30 14.95 7.83 9.03
C GLU A 30 15.14 9.22 9.67
N ASN A 31 14.72 10.28 8.96
CA ASN A 31 14.83 11.66 9.42
C ASN A 31 13.50 12.22 9.95
N VAL A 32 12.48 11.38 10.08
CA VAL A 32 11.14 11.76 10.50
C VAL A 32 10.94 11.42 11.98
N CYS A 33 10.39 12.37 12.74
CA CYS A 33 9.98 12.16 14.11
C CYS A 33 8.46 11.98 14.17
N PHE A 34 8.00 10.88 14.76
CA PHE A 34 6.58 10.66 15.05
C PHE A 34 6.30 11.01 16.52
N PRO A 35 5.06 11.42 16.86
CA PRO A 35 4.67 11.71 18.24
C PRO A 35 4.95 10.54 19.20
N ASP A 36 5.25 10.84 20.46
CA ASP A 36 5.59 9.84 21.49
C ASP A 36 4.48 8.80 21.73
N GLU A 37 3.23 9.16 21.45
CA GLU A 37 2.05 8.27 21.55
C GLU A 37 1.90 7.29 20.37
N THR A 38 2.77 7.38 19.36
CA THR A 38 2.79 6.45 18.24
C THR A 38 3.17 5.04 18.71
N ALA A 39 2.21 4.12 18.69
CA ALA A 39 2.43 2.71 18.97
C ALA A 39 2.73 1.90 17.70
N VAL A 40 2.17 2.31 16.56
CA VAL A 40 2.30 1.61 15.27
C VAL A 40 2.27 2.57 14.09
N LEU A 41 2.91 2.18 13.00
CA LEU A 41 2.87 2.89 11.71
C LEU A 41 2.10 2.08 10.67
N PHE A 42 1.18 2.71 9.95
CA PHE A 42 0.47 2.09 8.82
C PHE A 42 0.83 2.78 7.50
N ALA A 43 1.45 2.02 6.60
CA ALA A 43 1.53 2.37 5.19
C ALA A 43 0.24 1.90 4.52
N TRP A 44 -0.73 2.79 4.38
CA TRP A 44 -2.07 2.44 3.93
C TRP A 44 -2.40 3.02 2.55
N ALA A 45 -3.25 2.29 1.83
CA ALA A 45 -3.77 2.67 0.52
C ALA A 45 -5.26 2.33 0.41
N TYR A 46 -6.01 3.13 -0.34
CA TYR A 46 -7.31 2.70 -0.86
C TYR A 46 -7.08 1.70 -2.00
N PHE A 47 -7.93 0.67 -2.10
CA PHE A 47 -7.87 -0.21 -3.26
C PHE A 47 -8.46 0.48 -4.50
N SER A 48 -7.63 0.68 -5.51
CA SER A 48 -7.98 1.21 -6.83
C SER A 48 -7.02 0.60 -7.86
N LEU A 49 -7.41 0.52 -9.14
CA LEU A 49 -6.51 0.07 -10.20
C LEU A 49 -5.81 1.23 -10.92
N ASP A 50 -6.37 2.43 -10.82
CA ASP A 50 -6.08 3.59 -11.65
C ASP A 50 -5.48 4.76 -10.86
N ASP A 51 -5.72 4.83 -9.55
CA ASP A 51 -5.26 5.92 -8.68
C ASP A 51 -4.72 5.41 -7.34
N ILE A 52 -3.50 4.86 -7.38
CA ILE A 52 -2.81 4.41 -6.18
C ILE A 52 -2.11 5.55 -5.46
N HIS A 53 -2.37 5.61 -4.15
CA HIS A 53 -1.65 6.42 -3.19
C HIS A 53 -1.21 5.55 -2.02
N LEU A 54 0.00 5.80 -1.52
CA LEU A 54 0.48 5.17 -0.31
C LEU A 54 0.85 6.25 0.71
N LEU A 55 0.14 6.26 1.83
CA LEU A 55 0.38 7.18 2.93
C LEU A 55 0.86 6.38 4.13
N LEU A 56 1.89 6.87 4.80
CA LEU A 56 2.28 6.40 6.11
C LEU A 56 1.57 7.24 7.16
N GLU A 57 0.97 6.62 8.16
CA GLU A 57 0.28 7.31 9.24
C GLU A 57 0.71 6.74 10.60
N ALA A 58 0.84 7.61 11.59
CA ALA A 58 1.10 7.26 12.98
C ALA A 58 -0.20 6.99 13.71
N HIS A 59 -0.24 5.88 14.46
CA HIS A 59 -1.41 5.46 15.20
C HIS A 59 -1.07 5.15 16.66
N GLU A 60 -2.02 5.44 17.56
CA GLU A 60 -1.95 5.15 18.99
C GLU A 60 -2.23 3.67 19.29
N ASP A 61 -3.00 3.01 18.43
CA ASP A 61 -3.28 1.57 18.44
C ASP A 61 -3.57 1.06 17.01
N MET A 62 -4.14 -0.14 16.86
CA MET A 62 -4.45 -0.69 15.52
C MET A 62 -5.61 0.01 14.79
N PHE A 63 -6.35 0.90 15.45
CA PHE A 63 -7.61 1.47 14.97
C PHE A 63 -7.67 3.00 15.02
N ASN A 64 -6.89 3.62 15.90
CA ASN A 64 -6.92 5.06 16.16
C ASN A 64 -5.62 5.73 15.70
N SER A 65 -5.75 6.60 14.70
CA SER A 65 -4.69 7.53 14.30
C SER A 65 -4.32 8.48 15.44
N VAL A 66 -3.06 8.88 15.48
CA VAL A 66 -2.59 9.97 16.33
C VAL A 66 -3.22 11.29 15.87
N ASP A 67 -3.55 12.18 16.82
CA ASP A 67 -4.10 13.49 16.51
C ASP A 67 -3.17 14.30 15.57
N PRO A 68 -3.71 15.05 14.60
CA PRO A 68 -2.90 15.89 13.73
C PRO A 68 -2.08 16.92 14.52
N VAL A 69 -0.77 16.94 14.25
CA VAL A 69 0.15 17.91 14.85
C VAL A 69 0.09 19.27 14.13
N GLU A 70 0.44 20.35 14.83
CA GLU A 70 0.49 21.69 14.25
C GLU A 70 1.57 21.80 13.14
N ASP A 71 1.35 22.65 12.14
CA ASP A 71 2.22 22.78 10.95
C ASP A 71 3.68 23.18 11.26
N ASP A 72 3.94 23.78 12.42
CA ASP A 72 5.27 24.18 12.90
C ASP A 72 5.90 23.20 13.91
N SER A 73 5.27 22.04 14.12
CA SER A 73 5.78 20.96 14.95
C SER A 73 7.02 20.30 14.34
N GLU A 74 7.90 19.79 15.19
CA GLU A 74 9.02 18.93 14.79
C GLU A 74 8.59 17.48 14.49
N TYR A 75 7.35 17.14 14.86
CA TYR A 75 6.75 15.83 14.64
C TYR A 75 5.87 15.82 13.39
N THR A 76 5.57 14.62 12.88
CA THR A 76 4.57 14.43 11.84
C THR A 76 3.64 13.28 12.18
N SER A 77 2.33 13.43 11.91
CA SER A 77 1.36 12.34 12.03
C SER A 77 1.23 11.53 10.73
N SER A 78 1.68 12.07 9.58
CA SER A 78 1.57 11.36 8.30
C SER A 78 2.64 11.76 7.27
N VAL A 79 3.04 10.82 6.43
CA VAL A 79 4.01 11.01 5.35
C VAL A 79 3.48 10.41 4.05
N LYS A 80 3.50 11.17 2.97
CA LYS A 80 3.20 10.62 1.63
C LYS A 80 4.39 9.81 1.14
N LEU A 81 4.19 8.52 0.91
CA LEU A 81 5.24 7.63 0.40
C LEU A 81 5.23 7.58 -1.13
N LEU A 82 4.04 7.53 -1.72
CA LEU A 82 3.82 7.51 -3.16
C LEU A 82 2.54 8.25 -3.51
N THR A 83 2.50 8.79 -4.73
CA THR A 83 1.32 9.46 -5.26
C THR A 83 1.10 9.09 -6.72
N ASN A 84 -0.17 8.93 -7.10
CA ASN A 84 -0.68 8.94 -8.48
C ASN A 84 0.06 7.97 -9.42
N PHE A 85 -0.33 6.70 -9.39
CA PHE A 85 -0.04 5.78 -10.50
C PHE A 85 -1.12 4.70 -10.61
N ALA A 86 -1.25 4.13 -11.81
CA ALA A 86 -2.16 3.04 -12.08
C ALA A 86 -1.43 1.69 -11.95
N LEU A 87 -2.06 0.73 -11.28
CA LEU A 87 -1.69 -0.69 -11.37
C LEU A 87 -2.12 -1.27 -12.72
N TYR A 88 -3.30 -0.87 -13.18
CA TYR A 88 -3.88 -1.28 -14.45
C TYR A 88 -4.73 -0.13 -15.00
N ASP A 89 -4.22 0.53 -16.04
CA ASP A 89 -4.84 1.71 -16.63
C ASP A 89 -5.92 1.28 -17.65
N GLU A 90 -7.16 1.14 -17.19
CA GLU A 90 -8.32 0.77 -18.03
C GLU A 90 -8.63 1.84 -19.09
N ASP A 91 -8.49 3.12 -18.73
CA ASP A 91 -8.73 4.26 -19.63
C ASP A 91 -7.82 4.20 -20.86
N SER A 92 -6.54 3.86 -20.67
CA SER A 92 -5.59 3.68 -21.76
C SER A 92 -5.99 2.57 -22.73
N LYS A 93 -6.78 1.59 -22.29
CA LYS A 93 -7.23 0.46 -23.12
C LYS A 93 -8.36 0.84 -24.07
N ASN A 94 -9.02 1.99 -23.85
CA ASN A 94 -10.12 2.48 -24.67
C ASN A 94 -11.22 1.43 -24.89
N PHE A 95 -11.62 0.72 -23.82
CA PHE A 95 -12.70 -0.25 -23.89
C PHE A 95 -14.00 0.40 -24.33
N ASN A 96 -14.82 -0.34 -25.07
CA ASN A 96 -16.24 -0.02 -25.20
C ASN A 96 -17.05 -0.68 -24.07
N GLU A 97 -18.31 -0.28 -23.89
CA GLU A 97 -19.20 -0.78 -22.82
C GLU A 97 -19.22 -2.32 -22.69
N LYS A 98 -19.15 -3.05 -23.82
CA LYS A 98 -19.14 -4.52 -23.80
C LYS A 98 -17.81 -5.07 -23.31
N GLU A 99 -16.71 -4.42 -23.66
CA GLU A 99 -15.37 -4.82 -23.22
C GLU A 99 -15.17 -4.53 -21.73
N GLU A 100 -15.73 -3.42 -21.23
CA GLU A 100 -15.79 -3.10 -19.79
C GLU A 100 -16.57 -4.17 -19.02
N GLU A 101 -17.76 -4.55 -19.49
CA GLU A 101 -18.56 -5.63 -18.87
C GLU A 101 -17.79 -6.96 -18.87
N MET A 102 -17.18 -7.33 -20.01
CA MET A 102 -16.37 -8.54 -20.12
C MET A 102 -15.13 -8.51 -19.21
N PHE A 103 -14.53 -7.33 -18.99
CA PHE A 103 -13.39 -7.18 -18.10
C PHE A 103 -13.84 -7.32 -16.64
N SER A 104 -14.94 -6.68 -16.25
CA SER A 104 -15.50 -6.77 -14.90
C SER A 104 -15.87 -8.21 -14.53
N GLU A 105 -16.52 -8.94 -15.44
CA GLU A 105 -16.79 -10.38 -15.27
C GLU A 105 -15.49 -11.17 -15.13
N PHE A 106 -14.53 -10.96 -16.03
CA PHE A 106 -13.22 -11.62 -15.97
C PHE A 106 -12.49 -11.34 -14.64
N TYR A 107 -12.53 -10.09 -14.16
CA TYR A 107 -11.86 -9.66 -12.93
C TYR A 107 -12.45 -10.35 -11.70
N SER A 108 -13.78 -10.37 -11.61
CA SER A 108 -14.52 -11.01 -10.53
C SER A 108 -14.39 -12.54 -10.55
N ASP A 109 -14.62 -13.17 -11.70
CA ASP A 109 -14.60 -14.63 -11.86
C ASP A 109 -13.24 -15.25 -11.54
N ASN A 110 -12.16 -14.48 -11.70
CA ASN A 110 -10.79 -14.93 -11.43
C ASN A 110 -10.25 -14.43 -10.08
N GLY A 111 -11.03 -13.68 -9.28
CA GLY A 111 -10.62 -13.16 -7.99
C GLY A 111 -9.39 -12.26 -8.07
N LEU A 112 -9.32 -11.41 -9.10
CA LEU A 112 -8.11 -10.63 -9.39
C LEU A 112 -7.80 -9.59 -8.32
N GLU A 113 -8.79 -9.10 -7.58
CA GLU A 113 -8.60 -8.18 -6.45
C GLU A 113 -7.64 -8.74 -5.40
N GLY A 114 -7.95 -9.92 -4.86
CA GLY A 114 -7.09 -10.57 -3.86
C GLY A 114 -5.72 -10.97 -4.42
N ILE A 115 -5.62 -11.21 -5.74
CA ILE A 115 -4.32 -11.42 -6.40
C ILE A 115 -3.53 -10.11 -6.41
N THR A 116 -4.16 -9.01 -6.81
CA THR A 116 -3.56 -7.67 -6.91
C THR A 116 -3.11 -7.16 -5.55
N ILE A 117 -3.93 -7.33 -4.50
CA ILE A 117 -3.55 -6.96 -3.12
C ILE A 117 -2.28 -7.71 -2.68
N LYS A 118 -2.17 -9.00 -3.01
CA LYS A 118 -0.97 -9.80 -2.67
C LYS A 118 0.26 -9.37 -3.46
N GLU A 119 0.13 -9.11 -4.76
CA GLU A 119 1.22 -8.59 -5.58
C GLU A 119 1.69 -7.22 -5.06
N TYR A 120 0.74 -6.36 -4.69
CA TYR A 120 1.01 -5.04 -4.16
C TYR A 120 1.73 -5.11 -2.81
N GLY A 121 1.22 -5.91 -1.86
CA GLY A 121 1.86 -6.10 -0.56
C GLY A 121 3.27 -6.72 -0.67
N HIS A 122 3.46 -7.72 -1.54
CA HIS A 122 4.79 -8.28 -1.82
C HIS A 122 5.76 -7.22 -2.35
N TRP A 123 5.28 -6.35 -3.24
CA TRP A 123 6.08 -5.27 -3.79
C TRP A 123 6.44 -4.20 -2.73
N VAL A 124 5.48 -3.77 -1.89
CA VAL A 124 5.75 -2.83 -0.79
C VAL A 124 6.80 -3.41 0.15
N LYS A 125 6.65 -4.68 0.55
CA LYS A 125 7.62 -5.39 1.38
C LYS A 125 9.01 -5.44 0.75
N LYS A 126 9.09 -5.77 -0.54
CA LYS A 126 10.34 -5.80 -1.30
C LYS A 126 11.02 -4.43 -1.28
N CYS A 127 10.28 -3.35 -1.46
CA CYS A 127 10.81 -1.99 -1.43
C CYS A 127 11.29 -1.61 -0.02
N PHE A 128 10.50 -1.93 1.00
CA PHE A 128 10.86 -1.73 2.41
C PHE A 128 12.17 -2.44 2.78
N ASP A 129 12.31 -3.71 2.40
CA ASP A 129 13.54 -4.49 2.65
C ASP A 129 14.77 -3.92 1.95
N GLN A 130 14.60 -3.34 0.76
CA GLN A 130 15.68 -2.70 0.02
C GLN A 130 16.06 -1.33 0.59
N ALA A 131 15.12 -0.63 1.22
CA ALA A 131 15.39 0.62 1.91
C ALA A 131 16.31 0.41 3.12
N LYS A 132 16.27 -0.78 3.74
CA LYS A 132 17.13 -1.19 4.88
C LYS A 132 17.04 -0.26 6.10
N ILE A 133 15.85 0.31 6.29
CA ILE A 133 15.55 1.16 7.44
C ILE A 133 15.15 0.32 8.65
N THR A 134 15.24 0.91 9.84
CA THR A 134 14.79 0.30 11.09
C THR A 134 13.97 1.30 11.88
N PHE A 135 12.79 0.88 12.33
CA PHE A 135 11.95 1.64 13.24
C PHE A 135 11.94 1.00 14.62
N ASN A 136 11.69 1.83 15.64
CA ASN A 136 11.49 1.39 17.02
C ASN A 136 10.04 0.95 17.29
N VAL A 137 9.14 1.22 16.36
CA VAL A 137 7.73 0.83 16.39
C VAL A 137 7.42 -0.14 15.25
N PRO A 138 6.44 -1.04 15.40
CA PRO A 138 5.95 -1.86 14.31
C PRO A 138 5.47 -1.03 13.12
N ILE A 139 5.61 -1.59 11.92
CA ILE A 139 5.13 -1.00 10.68
C ILE A 139 4.42 -2.04 9.84
N TYR A 140 3.20 -1.70 9.41
CA TYR A 140 2.35 -2.56 8.60
C TYR A 140 1.99 -1.88 7.30
N PHE A 141 1.74 -2.68 6.27
CA PHE A 141 1.03 -2.26 5.08
C PHE A 141 -0.42 -2.71 5.17
N MET A 142 -1.35 -1.84 4.82
CA MET A 142 -2.78 -2.15 4.84
C MET A 142 -3.47 -1.62 3.59
N ILE A 143 -4.49 -2.34 3.15
CA ILE A 143 -5.50 -1.84 2.24
C ILE A 143 -6.70 -1.46 3.09
N LEU A 144 -7.27 -0.27 2.87
CA LEU A 144 -8.45 0.14 3.63
C LEU A 144 -9.60 -0.85 3.39
N ASP A 145 -10.35 -1.14 4.45
CA ASP A 145 -11.48 -2.07 4.49
C ASP A 145 -11.12 -3.56 4.36
N GLU A 146 -9.84 -3.92 4.31
CA GLU A 146 -9.37 -5.30 4.46
C GLU A 146 -9.15 -5.67 5.94
N ASP A 147 -9.41 -6.92 6.29
CA ASP A 147 -9.26 -7.43 7.66
C ASP A 147 -7.79 -7.78 8.01
N GLU A 148 -6.98 -8.10 7.00
CA GLU A 148 -5.58 -8.50 7.18
C GLU A 148 -4.62 -7.34 6.86
N VAL A 149 -3.58 -7.22 7.68
CA VAL A 149 -2.47 -6.28 7.48
C VAL A 149 -1.15 -7.02 7.28
N LEU A 150 -0.27 -6.48 6.43
CA LEU A 150 1.03 -7.06 6.15
C LEU A 150 2.10 -6.45 7.05
N ASN A 151 2.67 -7.22 7.96
CA ASN A 151 3.81 -6.82 8.75
C ASN A 151 5.05 -6.63 7.86
N LEU A 152 5.53 -5.38 7.73
CA LEU A 152 6.64 -5.08 6.82
C LEU A 152 8.00 -5.58 7.34
N VAL A 153 8.11 -5.89 8.64
CA VAL A 153 9.32 -6.49 9.20
C VAL A 153 9.36 -7.99 8.93
N THR A 154 8.27 -8.70 9.24
CA THR A 154 8.23 -10.17 9.16
C THR A 154 7.82 -10.70 7.79
N GLY A 155 7.09 -9.90 7.00
CA GLY A 155 6.50 -10.28 5.72
C GLY A 155 5.27 -11.19 5.85
N LYS A 156 4.61 -11.20 7.00
CA LYS A 156 3.41 -12.01 7.25
C LYS A 156 2.15 -11.14 7.22
N TRP A 157 1.10 -11.69 6.63
CA TRP A 157 -0.26 -11.18 6.79
C TRP A 157 -0.81 -11.64 8.13
N GLU A 158 -1.41 -10.71 8.86
CA GLU A 158 -1.86 -10.87 10.24
C GLU A 158 -3.27 -10.25 10.35
N ASP A 159 -4.17 -10.87 11.12
CA ASP A 159 -5.50 -10.31 11.41
C ASP A 159 -5.32 -9.08 12.32
N GLN A 160 -5.81 -7.92 11.88
CA GLN A 160 -5.68 -6.67 12.63
C GLN A 160 -6.30 -6.72 14.03
N MET A 161 -7.32 -7.56 14.22
CA MET A 161 -8.00 -7.74 15.50
C MET A 161 -7.21 -8.60 16.50
N GLU A 162 -6.23 -9.37 16.02
CA GLU A 162 -5.42 -10.28 16.86
C GLU A 162 -4.07 -9.67 17.26
N ILE A 163 -3.71 -8.50 16.73
CA ILE A 163 -2.44 -7.83 17.02
C ILE A 163 -2.51 -7.12 18.38
N GLU A 164 -1.62 -7.50 19.30
CA GLU A 164 -1.37 -6.81 20.57
C GLU A 164 -0.14 -5.90 20.43
N LEU A 165 -0.30 -4.60 20.72
CA LEU A 165 0.75 -3.56 20.65
C LEU A 165 1.35 -3.25 22.03
#